data_AF-A0A2Z6RFJ7-F1
#
_entry.id   AF-A0A2Z6RFJ7-F1
#
_cell.length_a   1.000
_cell.length_b   1.000
_cell.length_c   1.000
_cell.angle_alpha   90.00
_cell.angle_beta   90.00
_cell.angle_gamma   90.00
#
_symmetry.space_group_name_H-M   'P 1'
#
loop_
_entity.id
_entity.type
_entity.pdbx_description
1 polymer ?
#
loop_
_entity_poly.entity_id
_entity_poly.type
_entity_poly.pdbx_seq_one_letter_code
_entity_poly.pdbx_strand_id
1 'polypeptide(L)'
;MEVIYQMNMFSLIFKKNKLNSEMNKYRIIKDDTKRKSIENMAPDIIREFIRLIKFRLKIQEPSAQIKWIPIYSNIDPNIMEGNWNEDEIDNLEVGVCSFPAIGQDLDDVEKRKIYAPAQVYTKKKTYILCYVNG
;
A
#
# COMPACT_ATOMS: atom_id res chain seq x y z
N MET A 1 2.26 21.32 20.19
CA MET A 1 2.67 19.94 20.56
C MET A 1 1.59 19.17 21.33
N GLU A 2 0.32 19.61 21.37
CA GLU A 2 -0.74 18.92 22.11
C GLU A 2 -1.64 18.00 21.26
N VAL A 3 -1.51 18.04 19.93
CA VAL A 3 -2.37 17.26 19.01
C VAL A 3 -1.96 15.78 18.92
N ILE A 4 -0.80 15.40 19.48
CA ILE A 4 -0.24 14.04 19.39
C ILE A 4 -0.90 13.07 20.39
N TYR A 5 -1.46 13.57 21.50
CA TYR A 5 -1.90 12.72 22.62
C TYR A 5 -3.37 12.25 22.60
N GLN A 6 -4.18 12.65 21.61
CA GLN A 6 -5.59 12.24 21.57
C GLN A 6 -5.88 11.05 20.64
N MET A 7 -4.99 10.05 20.59
CA MET A 7 -5.43 8.72 20.19
C MET A 7 -5.90 8.00 21.45
N ASN A 8 -7.14 8.26 21.84
CA ASN A 8 -7.79 7.65 23.00
C ASN A 8 -7.65 6.11 22.95
N MET A 9 -7.39 5.47 24.08
CA MET A 9 -7.13 4.02 24.17
C MET A 9 -8.26 3.21 23.53
N PHE A 10 -9.50 3.66 23.71
CA PHE A 10 -10.69 3.12 23.03
C PHE A 10 -10.63 3.23 21.49
N SER A 11 -10.12 4.34 20.95
CA SER A 11 -9.96 4.51 19.50
C SER A 11 -8.90 3.56 18.94
N LEU A 12 -7.81 3.32 19.69
CA LEU A 12 -6.76 2.40 19.26
C LEU A 12 -7.24 0.95 19.29
N ILE A 13 -7.97 0.53 20.32
CA ILE A 13 -8.58 -0.82 20.38
C ILE A 13 -9.57 -1.02 19.24
N PHE A 14 -10.45 -0.04 18.98
CA PHE A 14 -11.40 -0.15 17.89
C PHE A 14 -10.70 -0.32 16.53
N LYS A 15 -9.67 0.49 16.27
CA LYS A 15 -8.86 0.39 15.04
C LYS A 15 -8.09 -0.93 14.96
N LYS A 16 -7.55 -1.43 16.08
CA LYS A 16 -6.90 -2.75 16.17
C LYS A 16 -7.85 -3.85 15.74
N ASN A 17 -9.04 -3.91 16.36
CA ASN A 17 -10.03 -4.96 16.07
C ASN A 17 -10.52 -4.88 14.62
N LYS A 18 -10.75 -3.66 14.11
CA LYS A 18 -11.11 -3.46 12.71
C LYS A 18 -10.01 -3.94 11.78
N LEU A 19 -8.75 -3.56 12.00
CA LEU A 19 -7.63 -4.00 11.19
C LEU A 19 -7.50 -5.53 11.18
N ASN A 20 -7.51 -6.17 12.35
CA ASN A 20 -7.42 -7.63 12.45
C ASN A 20 -8.60 -8.33 11.74
N SER A 21 -9.82 -7.82 11.88
CA SER A 21 -11.00 -8.34 11.19
C SER A 21 -10.89 -8.22 9.66
N GLU A 22 -10.42 -7.09 9.15
CA GLU A 22 -10.21 -6.91 7.71
C GLU A 22 -9.11 -7.86 7.18
N MET A 23 -8.00 -8.02 7.91
CA MET A 23 -6.94 -8.95 7.52
C MET A 23 -7.42 -10.40 7.48
N ASN A 24 -8.29 -10.80 8.41
CA ASN A 24 -8.81 -12.17 8.50
C ASN A 24 -9.75 -12.54 7.34
N LYS A 25 -10.18 -11.59 6.51
CA LYS A 25 -10.87 -11.90 5.24
C LYS A 25 -9.95 -12.56 4.21
N TYR A 26 -8.64 -12.38 4.36
CA TYR A 26 -7.62 -12.85 3.40
C TYR A 26 -6.71 -13.94 3.98
N ARG A 27 -6.85 -14.28 5.27
CA ARG A 27 -6.02 -15.29 5.94
C ARG A 27 -6.76 -16.03 7.04
N ILE A 28 -6.34 -17.27 7.31
CA ILE A 28 -6.73 -18.04 8.50
C ILE A 28 -5.45 -18.46 9.22
N ILE A 29 -5.31 -18.09 10.49
CA ILE A 29 -4.17 -18.49 11.33
C ILE A 29 -4.67 -19.55 12.31
N LYS A 30 -4.29 -20.81 12.08
CA LYS A 30 -4.75 -21.97 12.88
C LYS A 30 -4.10 -22.03 14.27
N ASP A 31 -2.85 -21.61 14.38
CA ASP A 31 -2.12 -21.62 15.66
C ASP A 31 -2.52 -20.42 16.52
N ASP A 32 -3.10 -20.68 17.70
CA ASP A 32 -3.64 -19.64 18.57
C ASP A 32 -2.58 -18.72 19.16
N THR A 33 -1.39 -19.24 19.46
CA THR A 33 -0.28 -18.46 20.01
C THR A 33 0.22 -17.47 18.96
N LYS A 34 0.43 -17.94 17.74
CA LYS A 34 0.81 -17.15 16.57
C LYS A 34 -0.26 -16.14 16.22
N ARG A 35 -1.54 -16.53 16.26
CA ARG A 35 -2.67 -15.62 16.01
C ARG A 35 -2.68 -14.46 16.99
N LYS A 36 -2.61 -14.74 18.30
CA LYS A 36 -2.55 -13.69 19.34
C LYS A 36 -1.34 -12.78 19.17
N SER A 37 -0.16 -13.36 18.91
CA SER A 37 1.06 -12.58 18.64
C SER A 37 0.87 -11.62 17.46
N ILE A 38 0.34 -12.12 16.34
CA ILE A 38 0.10 -11.31 15.14
C ILE A 38 -0.97 -10.24 15.37
N GLU A 39 -2.10 -10.60 15.99
CA GLU A 39 -3.18 -9.67 16.28
C GLU A 39 -2.76 -8.56 17.26
N ASN A 40 -1.77 -8.82 18.11
CA ASN A 40 -1.20 -7.85 19.03
C ASN A 40 -0.21 -6.88 18.39
N MET A 41 0.26 -7.12 17.16
CA MET A 41 1.09 -6.16 16.41
C MET A 41 0.28 -5.02 15.79
N ALA A 42 -1.03 -5.19 15.60
CA ALA A 42 -1.89 -4.20 14.95
C ALA A 42 -1.82 -2.78 15.56
N PRO A 43 -1.82 -2.58 16.90
CA PRO A 43 -1.71 -1.25 17.49
C PRO A 43 -0.41 -0.53 17.12
N ASP A 44 0.72 -1.25 17.12
CA ASP A 44 2.03 -0.69 16.77
C ASP A 44 2.08 -0.31 15.29
N ILE A 45 1.56 -1.17 14.41
CA ILE A 45 1.44 -0.87 12.98
C ILE A 45 0.60 0.40 12.75
N ILE A 46 -0.55 0.51 13.41
CA ILE A 46 -1.43 1.70 13.32
C ILE A 46 -0.71 2.95 13.80
N ARG A 47 0.02 2.86 14.93
CA ARG A 47 0.78 3.98 15.49
C ARG A 47 1.87 4.43 14.52
N GLU A 48 2.66 3.51 13.99
CA GLU A 48 3.74 3.86 13.06
C GLU A 48 3.19 4.40 11.74
N PHE A 49 2.08 3.85 11.22
CA PHE A 49 1.44 4.40 10.03
C PHE A 49 0.98 5.85 10.25
N ILE A 50 0.32 6.13 11.37
CA ILE A 50 -0.08 7.51 11.72
C ILE A 50 1.16 8.41 11.88
N ARG A 51 2.22 7.90 12.52
CA ARG A 51 3.48 8.63 12.70
C ARG A 51 4.09 9.03 11.37
N LEU A 52 4.24 8.07 10.45
CA LEU A 52 4.81 8.30 9.13
C LEU A 52 3.92 9.23 8.29
N ILE A 53 2.65 8.88 8.14
CA ILE A 53 1.77 9.58 7.18
C ILE A 53 1.37 10.96 7.68
N LYS A 54 0.92 11.10 8.93
CA LYS A 54 0.42 12.39 9.42
C LYS A 54 1.52 13.35 9.85
N PHE A 55 2.61 12.83 10.42
CA PHE A 55 3.63 13.71 11.00
C PHE A 55 4.87 13.83 10.13
N ARG A 56 5.32 12.78 9.45
CA ARG A 56 6.52 12.92 8.61
C ARG A 56 6.18 13.51 7.24
N LEU A 57 5.21 12.93 6.54
CA LEU A 57 4.95 13.33 5.15
C LEU A 57 4.26 14.69 5.02
N LYS A 58 3.31 15.00 5.91
CA LYS A 58 2.55 16.27 5.85
C LYS A 58 3.27 17.49 6.43
N ILE A 59 4.34 17.30 7.21
CA ILE A 59 5.07 18.40 7.86
C ILE A 59 6.29 18.83 7.03
N GLN A 60 6.73 18.02 6.07
CA GLN A 60 7.77 18.42 5.12
C GLN A 60 7.25 19.55 4.23
N GLU A 61 8.11 20.54 3.95
CA GLU A 61 7.85 21.55 2.94
C GLU A 61 8.75 21.28 1.72
N PRO A 62 8.17 21.07 0.52
CA PRO A 62 6.73 20.98 0.23
C PRO A 62 6.08 19.66 0.68
N SER A 63 4.78 19.69 1.02
CA SER A 63 4.05 18.52 1.56
C SER A 63 4.10 17.35 0.58
N ALA A 64 4.55 16.19 1.08
CA ALA A 64 4.54 14.97 0.29
C ALA A 64 3.10 14.45 0.11
N GLN A 65 2.83 13.93 -1.08
CA GLN A 65 1.63 13.24 -1.50
C GLN A 65 1.88 11.72 -1.47
N ILE A 66 0.80 10.95 -1.41
CA ILE A 66 0.82 9.49 -1.42
C ILE A 66 -0.12 9.02 -2.53
N LYS A 67 0.35 8.10 -3.37
CA LYS A 67 -0.44 7.51 -4.46
C LYS A 67 -0.38 5.99 -4.40
N TRP A 68 -1.52 5.38 -4.13
CA TRP A 68 -1.70 3.93 -4.24
C TRP A 68 -1.93 3.57 -5.69
N ILE A 69 -1.25 2.53 -6.16
CA ILE A 69 -1.44 2.04 -7.52
C ILE A 69 -2.58 1.02 -7.53
N PRO A 70 -3.62 1.21 -8.35
CA PRO A 70 -4.70 0.24 -8.47
C PRO A 70 -4.22 -1.11 -8.98
N ILE A 71 -4.87 -2.18 -8.52
CA ILE A 71 -4.72 -3.51 -9.11
C ILE A 71 -5.09 -3.49 -10.59
N TYR A 72 -4.47 -4.36 -11.39
CA TYR A 72 -4.59 -4.44 -12.85
C TYR A 72 -4.02 -3.24 -13.63
N SER A 73 -3.40 -2.26 -12.96
CA SER A 73 -2.68 -1.20 -13.67
C SER A 73 -1.48 -1.76 -14.44
N ASN A 74 -1.16 -1.18 -15.59
CA ASN A 74 0.12 -1.42 -16.25
C ASN A 74 1.27 -1.00 -15.32
N ILE A 75 2.41 -1.69 -15.45
CA ILE A 75 3.62 -1.33 -14.70
C ILE A 75 4.18 -0.03 -15.27
N ASP A 76 4.41 0.97 -14.40
CA ASP A 76 5.12 2.22 -14.74
C ASP A 76 6.42 2.28 -13.93
N PRO A 77 7.58 1.89 -14.51
CA PRO A 77 8.88 1.92 -13.82
C PRO A 77 9.28 3.30 -13.28
N ASN A 78 8.68 4.38 -13.79
CA ASN A 78 8.98 5.72 -13.30
C ASN A 78 8.41 6.00 -11.91
N ILE A 79 7.41 5.23 -11.47
CA ILE A 79 6.74 5.43 -10.17
C ILE A 79 6.57 4.13 -9.38
N MET A 80 6.99 2.99 -9.92
CA MET A 80 6.83 1.67 -9.33
C MET A 80 8.17 0.93 -9.28
N GLU A 81 8.36 0.16 -8.22
CA GLU A 81 9.44 -0.80 -8.04
C GLU A 81 8.87 -2.18 -7.68
N GLY A 82 9.56 -3.22 -8.09
CA GLY A 82 9.23 -4.61 -7.77
C GLY A 82 10.08 -5.57 -8.58
N ASN A 83 9.74 -6.86 -8.53
CA ASN A 83 10.51 -7.91 -9.19
C ASN A 83 9.90 -8.21 -10.57
N TRP A 84 10.37 -7.50 -11.61
CA TRP A 84 10.10 -7.84 -13.01
C TRP A 84 11.35 -7.67 -13.86
N ASN A 85 11.43 -8.47 -14.93
CA ASN A 85 12.40 -8.26 -16.00
C ASN A 85 11.83 -7.21 -16.96
N GLU A 86 12.68 -6.28 -17.42
CA GLU A 86 12.26 -5.21 -18.34
C GLU A 86 11.63 -5.78 -19.63
N ASP A 87 12.14 -6.90 -20.13
CA ASP A 87 11.64 -7.57 -21.34
C ASP A 87 10.21 -8.14 -21.22
N GLU A 88 9.74 -8.39 -20.00
CA GLU A 88 8.41 -8.97 -19.75
C GLU A 88 7.37 -7.94 -19.29
N ILE A 89 7.77 -6.68 -19.13
CA ILE A 89 6.96 -5.65 -18.45
C ILE A 89 5.58 -5.45 -19.09
N ASP A 90 5.50 -5.51 -20.42
CA ASP A 90 4.26 -5.32 -21.18
C ASP A 90 3.23 -6.43 -20.93
N ASN A 91 3.70 -7.60 -20.52
CA ASN A 91 2.86 -8.76 -20.19
C ASN A 91 2.43 -8.78 -18.72
N LEU A 92 2.88 -7.82 -17.92
CA LEU A 92 2.63 -7.74 -16.49
C LEU A 92 1.67 -6.61 -16.14
N GLU A 93 0.95 -6.83 -15.05
CA GLU A 93 0.07 -5.85 -14.42
C GLU A 93 0.24 -5.91 -12.89
N VAL A 94 -0.19 -4.86 -12.21
CA VAL A 94 -0.15 -4.79 -10.75
C VAL A 94 -1.10 -5.84 -10.17
N GLY A 95 -0.54 -6.82 -9.47
CA GLY A 95 -1.29 -7.77 -8.66
C GLY A 95 -1.65 -7.17 -7.31
N VAL A 96 -0.66 -6.58 -6.62
CA VAL A 96 -0.81 -5.92 -5.32
C VAL A 96 0.14 -4.73 -5.23
N CYS A 97 -0.33 -3.58 -4.76
CA CYS A 97 0.52 -2.48 -4.31
C CYS A 97 0.70 -2.59 -2.79
N SER A 98 1.90 -2.98 -2.34
CA SER A 98 2.20 -3.22 -0.92
C SER A 98 2.63 -1.95 -0.19
N PHE A 99 3.19 -0.98 -0.92
CA PHE A 99 3.54 0.34 -0.41
C PHE A 99 3.28 1.40 -1.49
N PRO A 100 2.70 2.57 -1.14
CA PRO A 100 2.34 3.57 -2.14
C PRO A 100 3.56 4.36 -2.61
N ALA A 101 3.43 5.01 -3.76
CA ALA A 101 4.39 6.02 -4.18
C ALA A 101 4.26 7.24 -3.27
N ILE A 102 5.40 7.84 -2.93
CA ILE A 102 5.52 9.06 -2.13
C ILE A 102 6.28 10.10 -2.94
N GLY A 103 5.77 11.32 -3.01
CA GLY A 103 6.41 12.36 -3.81
C GLY A 103 5.64 13.67 -3.84
N GLN A 104 5.89 14.50 -4.84
CA GLN A 104 5.18 15.75 -5.10
C GLN A 104 4.57 15.73 -6.50
N ASP A 105 3.46 16.45 -6.64
CA ASP A 105 2.74 16.60 -7.91
C ASP A 105 2.52 15.27 -8.63
N LEU A 106 2.16 14.22 -7.87
CA LEU A 106 2.15 12.81 -8.33
C LEU A 106 1.19 12.51 -9.49
N ASP A 107 0.31 13.46 -9.81
CA ASP A 107 -0.65 13.38 -10.91
C ASP A 107 -0.18 14.15 -12.17
N ASP A 108 0.85 15.00 -12.05
CA ASP A 108 1.46 15.73 -13.16
C ASP A 108 2.74 15.02 -13.61
N VAL A 109 2.70 14.34 -14.75
CA VAL A 109 3.84 13.53 -15.24
C VAL A 109 5.11 14.36 -15.48
N GLU A 110 4.95 15.64 -15.85
CA GLU A 110 6.08 16.53 -16.15
C GLU A 110 6.67 17.16 -14.88
N LYS A 111 5.84 17.43 -13.88
CA LYS A 111 6.26 18.08 -12.63
C LYS A 111 6.55 17.11 -11.48
N ARG A 112 6.06 15.86 -11.56
CA ARG A 112 6.15 14.91 -10.45
C ARG A 112 7.58 14.69 -10.01
N LYS A 113 7.78 14.68 -8.69
CA LYS A 113 9.03 14.25 -8.06
C LYS A 113 8.75 13.04 -7.20
N ILE A 114 9.34 11.90 -7.55
CA ILE A 114 9.23 10.67 -6.78
C ILE A 114 10.31 10.65 -5.70
N TYR A 115 9.90 10.47 -4.45
CA TYR A 115 10.80 10.31 -3.31
C TYR A 115 10.95 8.84 -2.93
N ALA A 116 9.85 8.11 -3.00
CA ALA A 116 9.83 6.67 -2.89
C ALA A 116 8.84 6.12 -3.93
N PRO A 117 9.26 5.21 -4.82
CA PRO A 117 8.33 4.57 -5.74
C PRO A 117 7.40 3.61 -5.00
N ALA A 118 6.25 3.33 -5.61
CA ALA A 118 5.32 2.34 -5.11
C ALA A 118 5.95 0.94 -5.18
N GLN A 119 5.86 0.17 -4.11
CA GLN A 119 6.29 -1.22 -4.11
C GLN A 119 5.13 -2.08 -4.60
N VAL A 120 5.33 -2.80 -5.71
CA VAL A 120 4.27 -3.59 -6.35
C VAL A 120 4.71 -5.03 -6.59
N TYR A 121 3.77 -5.96 -6.39
CA TYR A 121 3.89 -7.34 -6.83
C TYR A 121 3.14 -7.48 -8.15
N THR A 122 3.82 -8.02 -9.15
CA THR A 122 3.29 -8.17 -10.51
C THR A 122 2.58 -9.51 -10.68
N LYS A 123 1.68 -9.57 -11.65
CA LYS A 123 1.10 -10.81 -12.18
C LYS A 123 0.98 -10.70 -13.69
N LYS A 124 0.87 -11.85 -14.37
CA LYS A 124 0.65 -11.88 -15.82
C LYS A 124 -0.76 -11.39 -16.17
N LYS A 125 -0.86 -10.58 -17.22
CA LYS A 125 -2.14 -10.21 -17.81
C LYS A 125 -2.88 -11.46 -18.27
N THR A 126 -4.16 -11.55 -17.92
CA THR A 126 -5.04 -12.63 -18.42
C THR A 126 -5.77 -12.11 -19.65
N TYR A 127 -5.32 -12.50 -20.84
CA TYR A 127 -6.06 -12.22 -22.07
C TYR A 127 -7.16 -13.28 -22.22
N ILE A 128 -8.43 -12.87 -22.14
CA ILE A 128 -9.52 -13.72 -22.64
C ILE A 128 -9.45 -13.64 -24.16
N LEU A 129 -8.97 -14.71 -24.80
CA LEU A 129 -9.05 -14.86 -26.25
C LEU A 129 -10.53 -15.00 -26.63
N CYS A 130 -11.15 -13.91 -27.07
CA CYS A 130 -12.41 -13.98 -27.80
C CYS A 130 -12.13 -14.60 -29.17
N TYR A 131 -12.32 -15.91 -29.30
CA TYR A 131 -12.37 -16.56 -30.61
C TYR A 131 -13.63 -16.06 -31.33
N VAL A 132 -13.45 -15.12 -32.26
CA VAL A 132 -14.46 -14.76 -33.24
C VAL A 132 -14.37 -15.83 -34.33
N ASN A 133 -15.24 -16.84 -34.27
CA ASN A 133 -15.38 -17.79 -35.36
C ASN A 133 -15.98 -17.04 -36.57
N GLY A 134 -15.18 -16.89 -37.62
CA GLY A 134 -15.63 -16.47 -38.95
C GLY A 134 -16.34 -17.59 -39.71
#